data_AF-A0A352NAT7-F1
#
_entry.id   AF-A0A352NAT7-F1
#
_cell.length_a   1.000
_cell.length_b   1.000
_cell.length_c   1.000
_cell.angle_alpha   90.00
_cell.angle_beta   90.00
_cell.angle_gamma   90.00
#
_symmetry.space_group_name_H-M   'P 1'
#
loop_
_entity.id
_entity.type
_entity.pdbx_description
1 polymer ?
#
loop_
_entity_poly.entity_id
_entity_poly.type
_entity_poly.pdbx_seq_one_letter_code
_entity_poly.pdbx_strand_id
1 'polypeptide(L)'
;AEDMNVNRSEYPGTWGYYGKQFGKFGVDANYSVHGKELKGGGMYFSLNNAALKDKKTWNRYPHLGTYDALVFVLHENFHIFEQEKWDKLPEEEIAKIGSKKDQHLDNVEARVLRYQLIQELMKAVAQPNDQALVLKALSTYKEYEAKHKADFDAAQYWDRVEGSAQYMEVMAALQTYFPDQLKTDDDIAQAVQALGKQTKGYGKSTGNVEEAYDVGAFAGFLLDRYDTSWKTKLMKDKNTTPISLLAQHFQKEKLPDYKPLSEDDRNKLLEQISSKKKELITYQKESLEQMKKDLPSIEDPQQKAELEKEIKALEEKIAALEK
;
A
#
# COMPACT_ATOMS: atom_id res chain seq x y z
N ALA A 1 -18.34 -18.53 -2.94
CA ALA A 1 -17.70 -19.12 -4.13
C ALA A 1 -18.75 -19.30 -5.25
N GLU A 2 -19.81 -20.07 -5.04
CA GLU A 2 -20.93 -20.18 -6.01
C GLU A 2 -21.61 -18.84 -6.29
N ASP A 3 -21.90 -18.02 -5.26
CA ASP A 3 -22.52 -16.70 -5.45
C ASP A 3 -21.61 -15.67 -6.15
N MET A 4 -20.30 -15.92 -6.21
CA MET A 4 -19.31 -15.06 -6.86
C MET A 4 -18.92 -15.58 -8.26
N ASN A 5 -19.57 -16.64 -8.75
CA ASN A 5 -19.25 -17.32 -10.01
C ASN A 5 -17.78 -17.80 -10.07
N VAL A 6 -17.28 -18.29 -8.93
CA VAL A 6 -15.89 -18.74 -8.72
C VAL A 6 -15.80 -20.25 -8.88
N ASN A 7 -14.92 -20.72 -9.77
CA ASN A 7 -14.60 -22.14 -9.88
C ASN A 7 -13.44 -22.51 -8.93
N ARG A 8 -13.66 -23.55 -8.11
CA ARG A 8 -12.61 -24.17 -7.29
C ARG A 8 -11.63 -24.92 -8.21
N SER A 9 -10.33 -24.74 -7.99
CA SER A 9 -9.32 -25.66 -8.54
C SER A 9 -9.56 -27.05 -7.95
N GLU A 10 -9.73 -28.07 -8.81
CA GLU A 10 -9.97 -29.46 -8.38
C GLU A 10 -8.72 -30.15 -7.79
N TYR A 11 -7.57 -29.47 -7.74
CA TYR A 11 -6.34 -30.05 -7.21
C TYR A 11 -6.20 -29.85 -5.68
N PRO A 12 -5.88 -30.92 -4.92
CA PRO A 12 -5.61 -30.80 -3.49
C PRO A 12 -4.39 -29.91 -3.24
N GLY A 13 -4.55 -28.85 -2.44
CA GLY A 13 -3.43 -28.00 -2.00
C GLY A 13 -3.09 -26.82 -2.92
N THR A 14 -4.00 -26.42 -3.82
CA THR A 14 -3.89 -25.19 -4.64
C THR A 14 -5.19 -24.40 -4.60
N TRP A 15 -5.13 -23.12 -4.21
CA TRP A 15 -6.27 -22.21 -4.15
C TRP A 15 -6.15 -21.15 -5.24
N GLY A 16 -6.70 -21.41 -6.42
CA GLY A 16 -6.76 -20.41 -7.50
C GLY A 16 -8.10 -19.66 -7.51
N TYR A 17 -8.06 -18.33 -7.61
CA TYR A 17 -9.23 -17.49 -7.87
C TYR A 17 -9.42 -17.34 -9.37
N TYR A 18 -10.63 -17.60 -9.86
CA TYR A 18 -11.00 -17.46 -11.27
C TYR A 18 -12.31 -16.70 -11.37
N GLY A 19 -12.27 -15.48 -11.93
CA GLY A 19 -13.46 -14.71 -12.26
C GLY A 19 -13.73 -14.76 -13.76
N LYS A 20 -14.94 -15.15 -14.19
CA LYS A 20 -15.32 -15.17 -15.61
C LYS A 20 -15.50 -13.79 -16.27
N GLN A 21 -15.44 -12.70 -15.50
CA GLN A 21 -15.74 -11.35 -16.01
C GLN A 21 -14.54 -10.59 -16.60
N PHE A 22 -13.33 -11.15 -16.54
CA PHE A 22 -12.12 -10.43 -16.94
C PHE A 22 -11.90 -10.32 -18.45
N GLY A 23 -12.66 -11.05 -19.28
CA GLY A 23 -12.60 -10.92 -20.74
C GLY A 23 -13.07 -9.56 -21.29
N LYS A 24 -13.69 -8.71 -20.45
CA LYS A 24 -14.12 -7.35 -20.83
C LYS A 24 -13.08 -6.25 -20.56
N PHE A 25 -12.01 -6.55 -19.81
CA PHE A 25 -11.09 -5.55 -19.25
C PHE A 25 -9.72 -5.49 -19.91
N GLY A 26 -9.51 -6.16 -21.05
CA GLY A 26 -8.31 -5.97 -21.88
C GLY A 26 -6.98 -6.34 -21.21
N VAL A 27 -7.00 -7.06 -20.09
CA VAL A 27 -5.80 -7.64 -19.48
C VAL A 27 -5.51 -8.98 -20.17
N ASP A 28 -4.96 -8.92 -21.38
CA ASP A 28 -4.44 -10.09 -22.10
C ASP A 28 -3.09 -10.47 -21.50
N ALA A 29 -3.12 -11.12 -20.34
CA ALA A 29 -2.01 -11.91 -19.85
C ALA A 29 -2.43 -13.38 -19.86
N ASN A 30 -2.03 -14.12 -20.90
CA ASN A 30 -2.16 -15.57 -20.93
C ASN A 30 -1.21 -16.14 -19.87
N TYR A 31 -1.75 -16.60 -18.74
CA TYR A 31 -0.97 -17.35 -17.76
C TYR A 31 -1.12 -18.85 -18.05
N SER A 32 0.02 -19.53 -18.17
CA SER A 32 0.08 -21.00 -18.21
C SER A 32 0.36 -21.52 -16.80
N VAL A 33 -0.63 -22.19 -16.21
CA VAL A 33 -0.45 -22.92 -14.95
C VAL A 33 -0.51 -24.40 -15.26
N HIS A 34 0.62 -25.10 -15.07
CA HIS A 34 0.76 -26.54 -15.31
C HIS A 34 0.27 -27.01 -16.70
N GLY A 35 0.53 -26.22 -17.74
CA GLY A 35 0.18 -26.56 -19.12
C GLY A 35 -1.28 -26.28 -19.52
N LYS A 36 -2.07 -25.65 -18.64
CA LYS A 36 -3.37 -25.06 -19.01
C LYS A 36 -3.24 -23.57 -19.19
N GLU A 37 -3.56 -23.11 -20.39
CA GLU A 37 -3.71 -21.70 -20.74
C GLU A 37 -5.07 -21.21 -20.22
N LEU A 38 -5.05 -20.19 -19.37
CA LEU A 38 -6.25 -19.63 -18.74
C LEU A 38 -6.60 -18.32 -19.45
N LYS A 39 -7.78 -18.29 -20.10
CA LYS A 39 -8.26 -17.13 -20.86
C LYS A 39 -9.09 -16.19 -19.99
N GLY A 40 -8.81 -14.89 -20.11
CA GLY A 40 -9.37 -13.83 -19.27
C GLY A 40 -8.42 -13.54 -18.11
N GLY A 41 -7.85 -12.33 -18.07
CA GLY A 41 -6.93 -11.91 -17.02
C GLY A 41 -7.46 -12.22 -15.62
N GLY A 42 -6.60 -12.36 -14.63
CA GLY A 42 -7.03 -12.70 -13.28
C GLY A 42 -5.84 -12.82 -12.35
N MET A 43 -6.08 -12.81 -11.05
CA MET A 43 -5.03 -13.00 -10.06
C MET A 43 -4.91 -14.47 -9.68
N TYR A 44 -3.73 -15.04 -9.91
CA TYR A 44 -3.39 -16.40 -9.50
C TYR A 44 -2.49 -16.38 -8.26
N PHE A 45 -2.94 -17.04 -7.18
CA PHE A 45 -2.15 -17.27 -5.99
C PHE A 45 -1.91 -18.77 -5.81
N SER A 46 -0.65 -19.20 -5.84
CA SER A 46 -0.29 -20.57 -5.48
C SER A 46 -0.02 -20.67 -3.98
N LEU A 47 -1.06 -20.94 -3.20
CA LEU A 47 -0.90 -21.26 -1.79
C LEU A 47 -0.56 -22.74 -1.62
N ASN A 48 0.73 -23.08 -1.48
CA ASN A 48 1.15 -24.44 -1.15
C ASN A 48 1.21 -24.66 0.38
N ASN A 49 1.23 -25.92 0.82
CA ASN A 49 1.20 -26.28 2.25
C ASN A 49 2.43 -25.76 3.03
N ALA A 50 3.56 -25.54 2.37
CA ALA A 50 4.75 -24.96 3.00
C ALA A 50 4.57 -23.45 3.21
N ALA A 51 4.05 -22.75 2.20
CA ALA A 51 3.68 -21.34 2.27
C ALA A 51 2.72 -21.15 3.43
N LEU A 52 1.57 -21.85 3.48
CA LEU A 52 0.56 -21.77 4.55
C LEU A 52 1.08 -22.02 5.98
N LYS A 53 2.26 -22.64 6.15
CA LYS A 53 2.86 -22.94 7.45
C LYS A 53 3.94 -21.93 7.87
N ASP A 54 4.34 -21.03 6.98
CA ASP A 54 5.38 -20.04 7.25
C ASP A 54 4.87 -18.86 8.07
N LYS A 55 4.81 -19.05 9.39
CA LYS A 55 4.33 -18.04 10.35
C LYS A 55 5.08 -16.69 10.30
N LYS A 56 6.22 -16.58 9.62
CA LYS A 56 6.91 -15.28 9.42
C LYS A 56 6.30 -14.52 8.25
N THR A 57 5.96 -15.21 7.17
CA THR A 57 5.34 -14.64 5.97
C THR A 57 3.88 -14.25 6.17
N TRP A 58 3.16 -14.90 7.11
CA TRP A 58 1.75 -14.60 7.46
C TRP A 58 1.56 -13.64 8.65
N ASN A 59 2.61 -12.91 9.03
CA ASN A 59 2.60 -12.03 10.20
C ASN A 59 2.64 -10.54 9.81
N ARG A 60 2.24 -10.17 8.58
CA ARG A 60 2.19 -8.77 8.15
C ARG A 60 1.10 -8.01 8.90
N TYR A 61 -0.02 -8.66 9.22
CA TYR A 61 -1.06 -8.14 10.12
C TYR A 61 -1.36 -9.12 11.28
N PRO A 62 -0.49 -9.21 12.31
CA PRO A 62 -0.63 -10.17 13.40
C PRO A 62 -1.95 -10.09 14.18
N HIS A 63 -2.67 -8.98 14.04
CA HIS A 63 -3.91 -8.64 14.73
C HIS A 63 -5.19 -9.06 13.97
N LEU A 64 -5.10 -9.46 12.69
CA LEU A 64 -6.24 -9.93 11.89
C LEU A 64 -6.31 -11.46 11.76
N GLY A 65 -5.35 -12.19 12.32
CA GLY A 65 -5.26 -13.64 12.17
C GLY A 65 -4.51 -14.08 10.91
N THR A 66 -4.13 -15.35 10.87
CA THR A 66 -3.02 -15.94 10.10
C THR A 66 -3.18 -16.05 8.57
N TYR A 67 -3.89 -15.15 7.88
CA TYR A 67 -4.11 -15.30 6.43
C TYR A 67 -3.97 -14.01 5.61
N ASP A 68 -2.77 -13.41 5.68
CA ASP A 68 -2.29 -12.29 4.84
C ASP A 68 -2.63 -12.42 3.33
N ALA A 69 -2.70 -13.62 2.76
CA ALA A 69 -3.07 -13.81 1.35
C ALA A 69 -4.53 -13.45 1.03
N LEU A 70 -5.49 -13.69 1.95
CA LEU A 70 -6.88 -13.28 1.70
C LEU A 70 -6.99 -11.75 1.80
N VAL A 71 -6.32 -11.17 2.77
CA VAL A 71 -6.22 -9.73 3.01
C VAL A 71 -5.61 -9.04 1.78
N PHE A 72 -4.49 -9.54 1.27
CA PHE A 72 -3.88 -9.07 0.03
C PHE A 72 -4.79 -9.24 -1.21
N VAL A 73 -5.52 -10.35 -1.32
CA VAL A 73 -6.51 -10.54 -2.39
C VAL A 73 -7.61 -9.47 -2.33
N LEU A 74 -8.05 -9.06 -1.13
CA LEU A 74 -9.06 -8.01 -0.98
C LEU A 74 -8.51 -6.64 -1.43
N HIS A 75 -7.27 -6.32 -1.06
CA HIS A 75 -6.57 -5.10 -1.49
C HIS A 75 -6.50 -5.00 -3.02
N GLU A 76 -6.00 -6.05 -3.66
CA GLU A 76 -5.82 -6.07 -5.11
C GLU A 76 -7.16 -6.14 -5.86
N ASN A 77 -8.15 -6.86 -5.32
CA ASN A 77 -9.51 -6.87 -5.87
C ASN A 77 -10.15 -5.48 -5.81
N PHE A 78 -9.87 -4.68 -4.78
CA PHE A 78 -10.34 -3.30 -4.74
C PHE A 78 -9.77 -2.48 -5.89
N HIS A 79 -8.46 -2.60 -6.17
CA HIS A 79 -7.85 -1.93 -7.32
C HIS A 79 -8.55 -2.33 -8.62
N ILE A 80 -8.71 -3.62 -8.87
CA ILE A 80 -9.22 -4.16 -10.13
C ILE A 80 -10.71 -3.89 -10.34
N PHE A 81 -11.53 -4.07 -9.30
CA PHE A 81 -12.99 -4.06 -9.48
C PHE A 81 -13.65 -2.75 -9.12
N GLU A 82 -13.06 -1.96 -8.22
CA GLU A 82 -13.69 -0.75 -7.71
C GLU A 82 -12.93 0.51 -8.13
N GLN A 83 -11.63 0.57 -7.87
CA GLN A 83 -10.83 1.75 -8.18
C GLN A 83 -10.74 2.04 -9.69
N GLU A 84 -10.80 1.01 -10.55
CA GLU A 84 -10.90 1.17 -12.01
C GLU A 84 -12.07 2.06 -12.48
N LYS A 85 -13.14 2.14 -11.68
CA LYS A 85 -14.33 2.96 -12.00
C LYS A 85 -14.16 4.43 -11.62
N TRP A 86 -13.12 4.78 -10.86
CA TRP A 86 -12.92 6.10 -10.30
C TRP A 86 -12.32 7.06 -11.34
N ASP A 87 -12.44 8.37 -11.11
CA ASP A 87 -11.59 9.32 -11.81
C ASP A 87 -10.13 9.06 -11.43
N LYS A 88 -9.31 8.76 -12.45
CA LYS A 88 -7.92 8.34 -12.32
C LYS A 88 -7.01 9.08 -13.30
N LEU A 89 -5.71 9.05 -13.00
CA LEU A 89 -4.69 9.53 -13.92
C LEU A 89 -4.71 8.71 -15.21
N PRO A 90 -4.23 9.26 -16.35
CA PRO A 90 -4.06 8.49 -17.58
C PRO A 90 -3.16 7.27 -17.36
N GLU A 91 -3.45 6.17 -18.06
CA GLU A 91 -2.69 4.91 -17.93
C GLU A 91 -1.18 5.08 -18.15
N GLU A 92 -0.76 5.93 -19.08
CA GLU A 92 0.65 6.22 -19.33
C GLU A 92 1.34 6.86 -18.12
N GLU A 93 0.62 7.72 -17.40
CA GLU A 93 1.13 8.37 -16.19
C GLU A 93 1.20 7.37 -15.03
N ILE A 94 0.16 6.55 -14.87
CA ILE A 94 0.13 5.45 -13.90
C ILE A 94 1.30 4.49 -14.15
N ALA A 95 1.51 4.05 -15.39
CA ALA A 95 2.62 3.17 -15.77
C ALA A 95 3.99 3.81 -15.48
N LYS A 96 4.14 5.12 -15.71
CA LYS A 96 5.36 5.86 -15.39
C LYS A 96 5.63 5.94 -13.88
N ILE A 97 4.60 6.13 -13.06
CA ILE A 97 4.72 6.16 -11.60
C ILE A 97 5.00 4.74 -11.07
N GLY A 98 4.23 3.75 -11.55
CA GLY A 98 4.31 2.36 -11.13
C GLY A 98 5.58 1.63 -11.58
N SER A 99 6.18 2.00 -12.72
CA SER A 99 7.46 1.43 -13.16
C SER A 99 8.63 1.86 -12.27
N LYS A 100 8.51 2.99 -11.59
CA LYS A 100 9.55 3.45 -10.66
C LYS A 100 9.40 2.81 -9.28
N LYS A 101 8.15 2.68 -8.78
CA LYS A 101 7.80 2.19 -7.42
C LYS A 101 8.85 2.62 -6.38
N ASP A 102 9.23 3.89 -6.48
CA ASP A 102 10.42 4.37 -5.81
C ASP A 102 10.09 4.73 -4.38
N GLN A 103 10.82 4.09 -3.45
CA GLN A 103 10.64 4.29 -2.03
C GLN A 103 11.26 5.60 -1.55
N HIS A 104 12.07 6.28 -2.38
CA HIS A 104 12.76 7.54 -2.05
C HIS A 104 13.39 7.49 -0.63
N LEU A 105 14.12 6.40 -0.33
CA LEU A 105 14.74 6.17 0.98
C LEU A 105 15.95 7.10 1.23
N ASP A 106 16.42 7.76 0.18
CA ASP A 106 17.45 8.81 0.21
C ASP A 106 16.92 10.14 0.76
N ASN A 107 15.62 10.43 0.63
CA ASN A 107 15.00 11.62 1.20
C ASN A 107 14.64 11.43 2.68
N VAL A 108 15.67 11.29 3.52
CA VAL A 108 15.55 10.92 4.93
C VAL A 108 14.62 11.85 5.72
N GLU A 109 14.73 13.16 5.52
CA GLU A 109 13.89 14.13 6.25
C GLU A 109 12.40 14.04 5.86
N ALA A 110 12.09 13.74 4.59
CA ALA A 110 10.71 13.47 4.17
C ALA A 110 10.16 12.20 4.84
N ARG A 111 10.96 11.14 4.91
CA ARG A 111 10.58 9.89 5.59
C ARG A 111 10.37 10.10 7.10
N VAL A 112 11.18 10.97 7.73
CA VAL A 112 10.99 11.40 9.13
C VAL A 112 9.64 12.08 9.34
N LEU A 113 9.30 13.05 8.50
CA LEU A 113 8.01 13.75 8.60
C LEU A 113 6.83 12.82 8.33
N ARG A 114 6.94 11.93 7.33
CA ARG A 114 5.88 10.96 7.02
C ARG A 114 5.68 9.93 8.12
N TYR A 115 6.76 9.41 8.71
CA TYR A 115 6.67 8.55 9.87
C TYR A 115 5.98 9.26 11.04
N GLN A 116 6.37 10.51 11.32
CA GLN A 116 5.71 11.30 12.36
C GLN A 116 4.22 11.49 12.08
N LEU A 117 3.86 11.82 10.83
CA LEU A 117 2.47 11.94 10.39
C LEU A 117 1.69 10.64 10.66
N ILE A 118 2.25 9.48 10.31
CA ILE A 118 1.62 8.18 10.55
C ILE A 118 1.38 7.96 12.05
N GLN A 119 2.37 8.22 12.90
CA GLN A 119 2.23 8.04 14.36
C GLN A 119 1.16 8.98 14.95
N GLU A 120 1.06 10.21 14.44
CA GLU A 120 0.07 11.17 14.88
C GLU A 120 -1.34 10.82 14.41
N LEU A 121 -1.50 10.38 13.15
CA LEU A 121 -2.77 9.88 12.61
C LEU A 121 -3.24 8.64 13.38
N MET A 122 -2.34 7.69 13.62
CA MET A 122 -2.63 6.48 14.40
C MET A 122 -3.08 6.82 15.83
N LYS A 123 -2.42 7.79 16.48
CA LYS A 123 -2.82 8.28 17.80
C LYS A 123 -4.18 8.96 17.78
N ALA A 124 -4.48 9.76 16.75
CA ALA A 124 -5.78 10.39 16.56
C ALA A 124 -6.89 9.34 16.34
N VAL A 125 -6.62 8.29 15.56
CA VAL A 125 -7.54 7.16 15.37
C VAL A 125 -7.81 6.43 16.69
N ALA A 126 -6.78 6.23 17.53
CA ALA A 126 -6.92 5.58 18.83
C ALA A 126 -7.69 6.44 19.87
N GLN A 127 -7.80 7.75 19.65
CA GLN A 127 -8.44 8.72 20.54
C GLN A 127 -9.32 9.70 19.74
N PRO A 128 -10.38 9.21 19.08
CA PRO A 128 -11.08 9.96 18.03
C PRO A 128 -11.88 11.16 18.55
N ASN A 129 -12.09 11.27 19.86
CA ASN A 129 -12.74 12.41 20.50
C ASN A 129 -11.78 13.60 20.73
N ASP A 130 -10.46 13.41 20.57
CA ASP A 130 -9.47 14.47 20.74
C ASP A 130 -9.08 15.05 19.37
N GLN A 131 -9.86 16.06 18.93
CA GLN A 131 -9.61 16.77 17.68
C GLN A 131 -8.20 17.41 17.62
N ALA A 132 -7.60 17.75 18.77
CA ALA A 132 -6.26 18.35 18.78
C ALA A 132 -5.19 17.40 18.23
N LEU A 133 -5.38 16.09 18.36
CA LEU A 133 -4.51 15.08 17.76
C LEU A 133 -4.59 15.08 16.23
N VAL A 134 -5.79 15.27 15.67
CA VAL A 134 -5.98 15.40 14.22
C VAL A 134 -5.30 16.66 13.71
N LEU A 135 -5.50 17.80 14.39
CA LEU A 135 -4.85 19.06 14.01
C LEU A 135 -3.32 18.98 14.10
N LYS A 136 -2.78 18.22 15.07
CA LYS A 136 -1.35 17.93 15.16
C LYS A 136 -0.84 17.17 13.93
N ALA A 137 -1.52 16.08 13.54
CA ALA A 137 -1.18 15.34 12.33
C ALA A 137 -1.22 16.24 11.08
N LEU A 138 -2.24 17.10 10.96
CA LEU A 138 -2.34 18.05 9.85
C LEU A 138 -1.23 19.11 9.85
N SER A 139 -0.73 19.52 11.02
CA SER A 139 0.45 20.40 11.09
C SER A 139 1.70 19.74 10.51
N THR A 140 1.93 18.45 10.80
CA THR A 140 3.03 17.67 10.24
C THR A 140 2.85 17.43 8.74
N TYR A 141 1.62 17.17 8.27
CA TYR A 141 1.32 17.06 6.85
C TYR A 141 1.63 18.36 6.09
N LYS A 142 1.30 19.52 6.67
CA LYS A 142 1.63 20.83 6.08
C LYS A 142 3.12 21.15 6.11
N GLU A 143 3.83 20.73 7.15
CA GLU A 143 5.30 20.83 7.22
C GLU A 143 5.95 20.00 6.10
N TYR A 144 5.47 18.78 5.88
CA TYR A 144 5.92 17.90 4.80
C TYR A 144 5.66 18.50 3.42
N GLU A 145 4.45 18.99 3.16
CA GLU A 145 4.08 19.70 1.93
C GLU A 145 5.02 20.88 1.65
N ALA A 146 5.31 21.69 2.69
CA ALA A 146 6.11 22.90 2.55
C ALA A 146 7.61 22.60 2.32
N LYS A 147 8.19 21.64 3.06
CA LYS A 147 9.64 21.37 3.03
C LYS A 147 10.07 20.40 1.93
N HIS A 148 9.19 19.49 1.52
CA HIS A 148 9.54 18.39 0.63
C HIS A 148 8.55 18.25 -0.54
N LYS A 149 8.19 19.38 -1.17
CA LYS A 149 7.16 19.45 -2.21
C LYS A 149 7.28 18.39 -3.32
N ALA A 150 8.49 18.13 -3.83
CA ALA A 150 8.68 17.15 -4.89
C ALA A 150 8.37 15.70 -4.44
N ASP A 151 8.74 15.35 -3.20
CA ASP A 151 8.42 14.04 -2.63
C ASP A 151 6.94 13.96 -2.25
N PHE A 152 6.37 15.05 -1.70
CA PHE A 152 4.95 15.20 -1.42
C PHE A 152 4.07 14.98 -2.67
N ASP A 153 4.45 15.58 -3.80
CA ASP A 153 3.74 15.43 -5.07
C ASP A 153 3.82 13.98 -5.58
N ALA A 154 5.00 13.36 -5.46
CA ALA A 154 5.19 11.97 -5.83
C ALA A 154 4.41 11.00 -4.92
N ALA A 155 4.17 11.37 -3.66
CA ALA A 155 3.41 10.58 -2.70
C ALA A 155 1.90 10.59 -2.98
N GLN A 156 1.35 11.66 -3.59
CA GLN A 156 -0.10 11.85 -3.74
C GLN A 156 -0.78 10.65 -4.43
N TYR A 157 -0.17 10.12 -5.49
CA TYR A 157 -0.71 8.97 -6.20
C TYR A 157 -0.84 7.74 -5.28
N TRP A 158 0.22 7.42 -4.52
CA TRP A 158 0.23 6.27 -3.62
C TRP A 158 -0.67 6.47 -2.41
N ASP A 159 -0.67 7.68 -1.80
CA ASP A 159 -1.54 8.04 -0.68
C ASP A 159 -3.02 7.88 -1.05
N ARG A 160 -3.35 8.18 -2.30
CA ARG A 160 -4.66 7.93 -2.88
C ARG A 160 -4.89 6.44 -3.10
N VAL A 161 -4.02 5.77 -3.83
CA VAL A 161 -4.27 4.43 -4.38
C VAL A 161 -4.09 3.34 -3.32
N GLU A 162 -2.90 3.21 -2.75
CA GLU A 162 -2.57 2.18 -1.77
C GLU A 162 -3.22 2.49 -0.43
N GLY A 163 -3.28 3.78 -0.07
CA GLY A 163 -3.92 4.22 1.16
C GLY A 163 -5.43 3.93 1.21
N SER A 164 -6.15 4.14 0.10
CA SER A 164 -7.58 3.78 0.04
C SER A 164 -7.81 2.27 -0.03
N ALA A 165 -6.91 1.53 -0.68
CA ALA A 165 -6.95 0.08 -0.73
C ALA A 165 -6.69 -0.54 0.65
N GLN A 166 -5.70 -0.04 1.41
CA GLN A 166 -5.45 -0.46 2.79
C GLN A 166 -6.64 -0.15 3.71
N TYR A 167 -7.29 1.00 3.54
CA TYR A 167 -8.54 1.30 4.27
C TYR A 167 -9.60 0.23 3.99
N MET A 168 -9.86 -0.06 2.71
CA MET A 168 -10.87 -1.03 2.30
C MET A 168 -10.54 -2.45 2.77
N GLU A 169 -9.27 -2.84 2.67
CA GLU A 169 -8.73 -4.10 3.16
C GLU A 169 -9.07 -4.30 4.65
N VAL A 170 -8.75 -3.31 5.49
CA VAL A 170 -9.00 -3.38 6.94
C VAL A 170 -10.49 -3.44 7.24
N MET A 171 -11.30 -2.60 6.59
CA MET A 171 -12.75 -2.56 6.82
C MET A 171 -13.41 -3.89 6.41
N ALA A 172 -13.02 -4.43 5.25
CA ALA A 172 -13.50 -5.73 4.77
C ALA A 172 -13.07 -6.86 5.71
N ALA A 173 -11.82 -6.85 6.19
CA ALA A 173 -11.32 -7.84 7.14
C ALA A 173 -12.10 -7.80 8.46
N LEU A 174 -12.32 -6.60 9.03
CA LEU A 174 -13.09 -6.44 10.26
C LEU A 174 -14.50 -7.02 10.12
N GLN A 175 -15.21 -6.66 9.05
CA GLN A 175 -16.58 -7.14 8.80
C GLN A 175 -16.64 -8.64 8.49
N THR A 176 -15.61 -9.19 7.84
CA THR A 176 -15.57 -10.61 7.45
C THR A 176 -15.23 -11.52 8.63
N TYR A 177 -14.28 -11.12 9.47
CA TYR A 177 -13.78 -11.97 10.56
C TYR A 177 -14.55 -11.81 11.86
N PHE A 178 -15.23 -10.67 12.05
CA PHE A 178 -15.98 -10.38 13.28
C PHE A 178 -17.47 -10.03 13.02
N PRO A 179 -18.18 -10.74 12.12
CA PRO A 179 -19.54 -10.35 11.70
C PRO A 179 -20.55 -10.40 12.84
N ASP A 180 -20.35 -11.27 13.82
CA ASP A 180 -21.22 -11.41 14.99
C ASP A 180 -20.88 -10.44 16.12
N GLN A 181 -19.73 -9.76 16.04
CA GLN A 181 -19.23 -8.83 17.07
C GLN A 181 -19.33 -7.36 16.63
N LEU A 182 -19.18 -7.08 15.34
CA LEU A 182 -19.22 -5.73 14.78
C LEU A 182 -20.54 -5.50 14.05
N LYS A 183 -21.58 -5.11 14.80
CA LYS A 183 -22.95 -4.97 14.26
C LYS A 183 -23.35 -3.53 13.98
N THR A 184 -22.64 -2.59 14.57
CA THR A 184 -22.92 -1.16 14.49
C THR A 184 -21.67 -0.40 14.04
N ASP A 185 -21.88 0.81 13.54
CA ASP A 185 -20.78 1.73 13.20
C ASP A 185 -19.92 2.05 14.43
N ASP A 186 -20.52 2.07 15.62
CA ASP A 186 -19.81 2.27 16.88
C ASP A 186 -18.90 1.08 17.23
N ASP A 187 -19.34 -0.15 16.97
CA ASP A 187 -18.50 -1.35 17.16
C ASP A 187 -17.29 -1.32 16.22
N ILE A 188 -17.53 -0.95 14.96
CA ILE A 188 -16.47 -0.82 13.94
C ILE A 188 -15.50 0.30 14.36
N ALA A 189 -16.01 1.45 14.82
CA ALA A 189 -15.18 2.54 15.32
C ALA A 189 -14.34 2.12 16.54
N GLN A 190 -14.88 1.30 17.44
CA GLN A 190 -14.14 0.74 18.57
C GLN A 190 -13.07 -0.28 18.13
N ALA A 191 -13.38 -1.12 17.14
CA ALA A 191 -12.41 -2.06 16.58
C ALA A 191 -11.24 -1.32 15.91
N VAL A 192 -11.54 -0.29 15.11
CA VAL A 192 -10.53 0.59 14.49
C VAL A 192 -9.68 1.33 15.55
N GLN A 193 -10.31 1.81 16.64
CA GLN A 193 -9.56 2.37 17.77
C GLN A 193 -8.64 1.33 18.43
N ALA A 194 -9.08 0.08 18.57
CA ALA A 194 -8.28 -1.00 19.12
C ALA A 194 -7.09 -1.35 18.20
N LEU A 195 -7.30 -1.33 16.87
CA LEU A 195 -6.22 -1.46 15.89
C LEU A 195 -5.15 -0.37 16.09
N GLY A 196 -5.56 0.88 16.28
CA GLY A 196 -4.66 1.98 16.60
C GLY A 196 -3.87 1.82 17.92
N LYS A 197 -4.31 0.93 18.82
CA LYS A 197 -3.67 0.65 20.12
C LYS A 197 -2.77 -0.61 20.13
N GLN A 198 -2.98 -1.58 19.24
CA GLN A 198 -2.31 -2.91 19.28
C GLN A 198 -1.17 -3.11 18.24
N THR A 199 -0.39 -2.07 17.98
CA THR A 199 0.36 -1.88 16.72
C THR A 199 1.70 -2.64 16.62
N LYS A 200 1.67 -3.97 16.60
CA LYS A 200 2.77 -4.73 15.97
C LYS A 200 2.55 -4.75 14.45
N GLY A 201 3.11 -3.78 13.72
CA GLY A 201 3.13 -3.76 12.25
C GLY A 201 2.90 -2.36 11.67
N TYR A 202 1.79 -1.73 12.03
CA TYR A 202 1.46 -0.36 11.64
C TYR A 202 2.47 0.66 12.17
N GLY A 203 2.82 1.65 11.33
CA GLY A 203 3.79 2.68 11.69
C GLY A 203 5.23 2.19 11.75
N LYS A 204 5.55 1.06 11.11
CA LYS A 204 6.92 0.65 10.76
C LYS A 204 7.20 0.76 9.26
N SER A 205 6.18 1.12 8.48
CA SER A 205 6.27 1.36 7.04
C SER A 205 7.32 2.42 6.77
N THR A 206 8.26 2.12 5.87
CA THR A 206 9.36 3.02 5.57
C THR A 206 9.60 3.03 4.06
N GLY A 207 9.45 4.21 3.46
CA GLY A 207 9.49 4.39 2.02
C GLY A 207 8.20 4.97 1.48
N ASN A 208 8.30 5.80 0.45
CA ASN A 208 7.20 6.60 -0.09
C ASN A 208 5.94 5.78 -0.42
N VAL A 209 6.10 4.57 -0.98
CA VAL A 209 4.97 3.71 -1.32
C VAL A 209 4.43 2.98 -0.09
N GLU A 210 5.31 2.43 0.76
CA GLU A 210 4.87 1.68 1.95
C GLU A 210 4.20 2.58 2.99
N GLU A 211 4.70 3.79 3.18
CA GLU A 211 4.12 4.79 4.08
C GLU A 211 2.73 5.25 3.62
N ALA A 212 2.40 5.10 2.35
CA ALA A 212 1.12 5.53 1.79
C ALA A 212 -0.06 4.68 2.27
N TYR A 213 0.16 3.39 2.48
CA TYR A 213 -0.82 2.46 3.07
C TYR A 213 -1.33 3.03 4.40
N ASP A 214 -0.40 3.40 5.28
CA ASP A 214 -0.73 3.90 6.62
C ASP A 214 -1.37 5.29 6.58
N VAL A 215 -0.80 6.24 5.84
CA VAL A 215 -1.32 7.62 5.80
C VAL A 215 -2.73 7.67 5.23
N GLY A 216 -2.97 7.01 4.09
CA GLY A 216 -4.31 7.03 3.51
C GLY A 216 -5.33 6.25 4.34
N ALA A 217 -4.94 5.11 4.92
CA ALA A 217 -5.86 4.31 5.74
C ALA A 217 -6.29 5.05 7.02
N PHE A 218 -5.33 5.56 7.80
CA PHE A 218 -5.66 6.29 9.02
C PHE A 218 -6.42 7.58 8.75
N ALA A 219 -6.09 8.30 7.68
CA ALA A 219 -6.88 9.46 7.26
C ALA A 219 -8.32 9.06 6.87
N GLY A 220 -8.50 7.94 6.17
CA GLY A 220 -9.81 7.38 5.83
C GLY A 220 -10.66 7.03 7.06
N PHE A 221 -10.07 6.38 8.08
CA PHE A 221 -10.76 6.09 9.33
C PHE A 221 -11.19 7.35 10.09
N LEU A 222 -10.35 8.40 10.09
CA LEU A 222 -10.74 9.68 10.67
C LEU A 222 -11.86 10.34 9.86
N LEU A 223 -11.81 10.25 8.53
CA LEU A 223 -12.84 10.82 7.66
C LEU A 223 -14.21 10.15 7.81
N ASP A 224 -14.30 8.86 8.13
CA ASP A 224 -15.59 8.23 8.45
C ASP A 224 -16.33 8.93 9.58
N ARG A 225 -15.59 9.57 10.49
CA ARG A 225 -16.16 10.36 11.59
C ARG A 225 -16.49 11.79 11.19
N TYR A 226 -15.61 12.44 10.43
CA TYR A 226 -15.70 13.89 10.18
C TYR A 226 -16.44 14.24 8.89
N ASP A 227 -16.35 13.40 7.87
CA ASP A 227 -16.96 13.65 6.57
C ASP A 227 -17.26 12.35 5.83
N THR A 228 -18.41 11.73 6.11
CA THR A 228 -18.83 10.46 5.49
C THR A 228 -18.94 10.51 3.96
N SER A 229 -18.97 11.70 3.36
CA SER A 229 -19.00 11.88 1.90
C SER A 229 -17.61 11.71 1.24
N TRP A 230 -16.54 11.57 2.02
CA TRP A 230 -15.16 11.54 1.54
C TRP A 230 -14.91 10.51 0.44
N LYS A 231 -15.48 9.30 0.56
CA LYS A 231 -15.34 8.24 -0.45
C LYS A 231 -15.87 8.71 -1.81
N THR A 232 -17.01 9.37 -1.83
CA THR A 232 -17.61 9.90 -3.07
C THR A 232 -16.79 11.04 -3.67
N LYS A 233 -16.17 11.87 -2.84
CA LYS A 233 -15.24 12.92 -3.30
C LYS A 233 -14.00 12.29 -3.95
N LEU A 234 -13.42 11.29 -3.29
CA LEU A 234 -12.25 10.55 -3.77
C LEU A 234 -12.53 9.83 -5.11
N MET A 235 -13.74 9.31 -5.31
CA MET A 235 -14.15 8.68 -6.57
C MET A 235 -14.22 9.65 -7.76
N LYS A 236 -14.44 10.94 -7.50
CA LYS A 236 -14.75 11.95 -8.53
C LYS A 236 -13.60 12.88 -8.87
N ASP A 237 -12.52 12.84 -8.10
CA ASP A 237 -11.36 13.70 -8.31
C ASP A 237 -10.06 12.91 -8.15
N LYS A 238 -9.38 12.70 -9.28
CA LYS A 238 -8.10 12.00 -9.34
C LYS A 238 -6.97 12.67 -8.56
N ASN A 239 -7.06 13.96 -8.24
CA ASN A 239 -6.01 14.71 -7.54
C ASN A 239 -6.20 14.74 -6.02
N THR A 240 -7.26 14.12 -5.53
CA THR A 240 -7.60 14.12 -4.12
C THR A 240 -7.08 12.84 -3.44
N THR A 241 -6.56 12.99 -2.22
CA THR A 241 -6.15 11.89 -1.32
C THR A 241 -7.01 11.91 -0.04
N PRO A 242 -7.12 10.79 0.70
CA PRO A 242 -7.77 10.80 2.02
C PRO A 242 -7.21 11.86 2.96
N ILE A 243 -5.88 12.01 3.05
CA ILE A 243 -5.28 13.03 3.93
C ILE A 243 -5.56 14.47 3.46
N SER A 244 -5.62 14.71 2.14
CA SER A 244 -5.99 16.04 1.62
C SER A 244 -7.44 16.40 1.92
N LEU A 245 -8.38 15.43 1.88
CA LEU A 245 -9.78 15.64 2.28
C LEU A 245 -9.90 15.94 3.77
N LEU A 246 -9.11 15.23 4.59
CA LEU A 246 -9.07 15.50 6.02
C LEU A 246 -8.53 16.92 6.29
N ALA A 247 -7.46 17.31 5.59
CA ALA A 247 -6.94 18.68 5.66
C ALA A 247 -7.97 19.73 5.21
N GLN A 248 -8.72 19.43 4.14
CA GLN A 248 -9.79 20.30 3.63
C GLN A 248 -10.93 20.47 4.64
N HIS A 249 -11.32 19.40 5.32
CA HIS A 249 -12.35 19.45 6.38
C HIS A 249 -11.95 20.45 7.48
N PHE A 250 -10.68 20.44 7.89
CA PHE A 250 -10.14 21.30 8.94
C PHE A 250 -9.48 22.60 8.46
N GLN A 251 -9.67 23.00 7.19
CA GLN A 251 -8.96 24.15 6.59
C GLN A 251 -9.18 25.50 7.29
N LYS A 252 -10.27 25.64 8.06
CA LYS A 252 -10.61 26.86 8.81
C LYS A 252 -10.08 26.84 10.24
N GLU A 253 -9.62 25.68 10.72
CA GLU A 253 -9.07 25.55 12.06
C GLU A 253 -7.64 26.07 12.10
N LYS A 254 -7.26 26.64 13.25
CA LYS A 254 -5.87 27.00 13.50
C LYS A 254 -5.07 25.74 13.82
N LEU A 255 -4.12 25.40 12.95
CA LEU A 255 -3.17 24.31 13.22
C LEU A 255 -2.20 24.71 14.34
N PRO A 256 -1.81 23.78 15.22
CA PRO A 256 -0.72 23.99 16.16
C PRO A 256 0.61 24.12 15.39
N ASP A 257 1.62 24.71 16.05
CA ASP A 257 2.97 24.72 15.50
C ASP A 257 3.51 23.29 15.37
N TYR A 258 4.18 23.02 14.26
CA TYR A 258 4.88 21.76 14.06
C TYR A 258 5.94 21.56 15.16
N LYS A 259 5.97 20.34 15.71
CA LYS A 259 6.97 19.92 16.70
C LYS A 259 7.70 18.70 16.15
N PRO A 260 9.03 18.75 15.94
CA PRO A 260 9.78 17.60 15.44
C PRO A 260 9.75 16.43 16.41
N LEU A 261 10.00 15.23 15.87
CA LEU A 261 10.23 14.03 16.67
C LEU A 261 11.35 14.22 17.69
N SER A 262 11.27 13.45 18.78
CA SER A 262 12.38 13.29 19.71
C SER A 262 13.61 12.71 19.00
N GLU A 263 14.81 13.00 19.50
CA GLU A 263 16.04 12.42 18.94
C GLU A 263 16.02 10.89 18.98
N ASP A 264 15.50 10.30 20.06
CA ASP A 264 15.39 8.85 20.20
C ASP A 264 14.48 8.23 19.13
N ASP A 265 13.32 8.81 18.87
CA ASP A 265 12.40 8.30 17.86
C ASP A 265 12.93 8.53 16.44
N ARG A 266 13.60 9.66 16.22
CA ARG A 266 14.32 9.92 14.96
C ARG A 266 15.40 8.86 14.73
N ASN A 267 16.21 8.54 15.74
CA ASN A 267 17.27 7.53 15.62
C ASN A 267 16.74 6.13 15.31
N LYS A 268 15.66 5.70 15.99
CA LYS A 268 15.00 4.42 15.68
C LYS A 268 14.51 4.36 14.24
N LEU A 269 13.96 5.46 13.72
CA LEU A 269 13.53 5.53 12.32
C LEU A 269 14.72 5.48 11.36
N LEU A 270 15.82 6.15 11.66
CA LEU A 270 17.03 6.08 10.84
C LEU A 270 17.58 4.65 10.74
N GLU A 271 17.52 3.89 11.84
CA GLU A 271 17.85 2.46 11.84
C GLU A 271 16.91 1.65 10.94
N GLN A 272 15.60 1.93 10.98
CA GLN A 272 14.61 1.30 10.11
C GLN A 272 14.85 1.61 8.63
N ILE A 273 15.10 2.88 8.28
CA ILE A 273 15.46 3.31 6.92
C ILE A 273 16.73 2.58 6.46
N SER A 274 17.76 2.52 7.31
CA SER A 274 19.01 1.81 7.00
C SER A 274 18.78 0.32 6.76
N SER A 275 17.98 -0.33 7.60
CA SER A 275 17.60 -1.73 7.44
C SER A 275 16.86 -1.97 6.12
N LYS A 276 15.90 -1.10 5.79
CA LYS A 276 15.11 -1.21 4.56
C LYS A 276 15.96 -1.01 3.31
N LYS A 277 16.90 -0.06 3.34
CA LYS A 277 17.89 0.12 2.26
C LYS A 277 18.68 -1.16 2.02
N LYS A 278 19.18 -1.81 3.08
CA LYS A 278 19.94 -3.07 2.97
C LYS A 278 19.11 -4.21 2.37
N GLU A 279 17.85 -4.34 2.80
CA GLU A 279 16.91 -5.32 2.25
C GLU A 279 16.69 -5.07 0.74
N LEU A 280 16.41 -3.82 0.37
CA LEU A 280 16.18 -3.43 -1.03
C LEU A 280 17.42 -3.67 -1.90
N ILE A 281 18.62 -3.33 -1.41
CA ILE A 281 19.89 -3.60 -2.10
C ILE A 281 20.06 -5.11 -2.33
N THR A 282 19.75 -5.93 -1.32
CA THR A 282 19.87 -7.39 -1.42
C THR A 282 18.97 -7.93 -2.53
N TYR A 283 17.68 -7.56 -2.50
CA TYR A 283 16.72 -7.96 -3.53
C TYR A 283 17.12 -7.48 -4.93
N GLN A 284 17.58 -6.24 -5.06
CA GLN A 284 18.02 -5.69 -6.35
C GLN A 284 19.27 -6.40 -6.88
N LYS A 285 20.21 -6.79 -6.02
CA LYS A 285 21.39 -7.58 -6.42
C LYS A 285 20.98 -8.96 -6.91
N GLU A 286 20.06 -9.64 -6.23
CA GLU A 286 19.52 -10.93 -6.66
C GLU A 286 18.82 -10.82 -8.03
N SER A 287 18.00 -9.78 -8.23
CA SER A 287 17.37 -9.49 -9.52
C SER A 287 18.40 -9.22 -10.61
N LEU A 288 19.44 -8.43 -10.31
CA LEU A 288 20.52 -8.11 -11.23
C LEU A 288 21.29 -9.37 -11.66
N GLU A 289 21.61 -10.26 -10.71
CA GLU A 289 22.26 -11.53 -11.01
C GLU A 289 21.40 -12.39 -11.95
N GLN A 290 20.10 -12.46 -11.68
CA GLN A 290 19.16 -13.22 -12.53
C GLN A 290 19.07 -12.62 -13.94
N MET A 291 18.92 -11.29 -14.06
CA MET A 291 18.90 -10.60 -15.36
C MET A 291 20.20 -10.85 -16.16
N LYS A 292 21.37 -10.78 -15.51
CA LYS A 292 22.65 -11.08 -16.14
C LYS A 292 22.78 -12.53 -16.59
N LYS A 293 22.16 -13.47 -15.86
CA LYS A 293 22.12 -14.89 -16.22
C LYS A 293 21.19 -15.16 -17.42
N ASP A 294 20.10 -14.40 -17.53
CA ASP A 294 19.13 -14.55 -18.61
C ASP A 294 19.59 -13.88 -19.92
N LEU A 295 20.37 -12.80 -19.82
CA LEU A 295 20.86 -12.03 -20.98
C LEU A 295 21.51 -12.86 -22.11
N PRO A 296 22.37 -13.86 -21.85
CA PRO A 296 22.95 -14.69 -22.91
C PRO A 296 21.93 -15.58 -23.64
N SER A 297 20.77 -15.84 -23.03
CA SER A 297 19.71 -16.70 -23.59
C SER A 297 18.70 -15.96 -24.46
N ILE A 298 18.76 -14.62 -24.51
CA ILE A 298 17.89 -13.80 -25.36
C ILE A 298 18.44 -13.77 -26.79
N GLU A 299 17.70 -14.37 -27.71
CA GLU A 299 18.04 -14.41 -29.13
C GLU A 299 17.62 -13.14 -29.88
N ASP A 300 16.54 -12.48 -29.44
CA ASP A 300 16.04 -11.26 -30.08
C ASP A 300 16.93 -10.04 -29.75
N PRO A 301 17.52 -9.37 -30.75
CA PRO A 301 18.44 -8.26 -30.51
C PRO A 301 17.81 -7.04 -29.82
N GLN A 302 16.50 -6.79 -30.01
CA GLN A 302 15.81 -5.66 -29.39
C GLN A 302 15.58 -5.94 -27.90
N GLN A 303 15.04 -7.12 -27.57
CA GLN A 303 14.86 -7.55 -26.18
C GLN A 303 16.18 -7.59 -25.43
N LYS A 304 17.26 -8.02 -26.09
CA LYS A 304 18.60 -8.04 -25.51
C LYS A 304 19.09 -6.63 -25.16
N ALA A 305 18.94 -5.68 -26.08
CA ALA A 305 19.33 -4.29 -25.85
C ALA A 305 18.50 -3.61 -24.74
N GLU A 306 17.21 -3.94 -24.65
CA GLU A 306 16.35 -3.49 -23.56
C GLU A 306 16.81 -4.03 -22.21
N LEU A 307 17.09 -5.34 -22.12
CA LEU A 307 17.58 -5.95 -20.89
C LEU A 307 18.95 -5.38 -20.46
N GLU A 308 19.86 -5.11 -21.39
CA GLU A 308 21.15 -4.45 -21.11
C GLU A 308 20.95 -3.05 -20.51
N LYS A 309 19.97 -2.29 -21.03
CA LYS A 309 19.62 -0.98 -20.49
C LYS A 309 19.04 -1.08 -19.08
N GLU A 310 18.18 -2.05 -18.82
CA GLU A 310 17.61 -2.29 -17.49
C GLU A 310 18.66 -2.73 -16.47
N ILE A 311 19.59 -3.61 -16.86
CA ILE A 311 20.75 -4.02 -16.05
C ILE A 311 21.55 -2.80 -15.61
N LYS A 312 21.90 -1.92 -16.57
CA LYS A 312 22.67 -0.70 -16.26
C LYS A 312 21.92 0.23 -15.32
N ALA A 313 20.62 0.44 -15.56
CA ALA A 313 19.79 1.27 -14.69
C ALA A 313 19.70 0.70 -13.27
N LEU A 314 19.62 -0.63 -13.12
CA LEU A 314 19.58 -1.30 -11.84
C LEU A 314 20.93 -1.21 -11.09
N GLU A 315 22.06 -1.32 -11.80
CA GLU A 315 23.39 -1.09 -11.24
C GLU A 315 23.55 0.33 -10.68
N GLU A 316 23.13 1.34 -11.44
CA GLU A 316 23.14 2.74 -10.99
C GLU A 316 22.26 2.94 -9.75
N LYS A 317 21.09 2.29 -9.69
CA LYS A 317 20.17 2.34 -8.54
C LYS A 317 20.77 1.70 -7.28
N ILE A 318 21.42 0.54 -7.41
CA ILE A 318 22.11 -0.14 -6.32
C ILE A 318 23.23 0.75 -5.77
N ALA A 319 24.06 1.31 -6.64
CA ALA A 319 25.17 2.18 -6.24
C ALA A 319 24.67 3.45 -5.52
N ALA A 320 23.53 4.01 -5.94
CA ALA A 320 22.92 5.16 -5.27
C ALA A 320 22.40 4.81 -3.86
N LEU A 321 21.85 3.61 -3.67
CA LEU A 321 21.35 3.14 -2.36
C LEU A 321 22.47 2.79 -1.37
N GLU A 322 23.65 2.38 -1.88
CA GLU A 322 24.81 2.03 -1.06
C GLU A 322 25.59 3.25 -0.52
N LYS A 323 25.39 4.43 -1.12
CA LYS A 323 26.04 5.69 -0.72
C LYS A 323 25.36 6.36 0.46
#